data_AF-A0A521CD55-F1
#
_entry.id   AF-A0A521CD55-F1
#
_cell.length_a   1.000
_cell.length_b   1.000
_cell.length_c   1.000
_cell.angle_alpha   90.00
_cell.angle_beta   90.00
_cell.angle_gamma   90.00
#
_symmetry.space_group_name_H-M   'P 1'
#
loop_
_entity.id
_entity.type
_entity.pdbx_description
1 polymer ?
#
loop_
_entity_poly.entity_id
_entity_poly.type
_entity_poly.pdbx_seq_one_letter_code
_entity_poly.pdbx_strand_id
1 'polypeptide(L)'
;MDRRLTPANARVAAAHLRGKVDAPRYVHGTEKMVAVPLADLLSAPHGRRERQLLLGERVTMYEERAGWAFVQAEKDGYVGYLQFDQLEERRPATHWIIARASHLYPEPDFKSHESMSLSMGSQFRVIGETRGFWETPLGYIPKPHLAPLDKLARDPIEVAERYLGVPYLWGGNSIWGIDCSGLVQAACYGCGIPCPGDSDMQEAGLGRALTDDAKLRRGDLLFWKGHVALVAGRGQILHANAYNMAVAYEDQDAAIERIAAQNGGPVTARRRLPLVRKPE
;
A
#
# COMPACT_ATOMS: atom_id res chain seq x y z
N MET A 1 -1.14 14.45 18.53
CA MET A 1 -1.11 14.18 17.08
C MET A 1 -0.79 12.71 16.88
N ASP A 2 -1.26 12.10 15.80
CA ASP A 2 -0.95 10.69 15.50
C ASP A 2 0.51 10.57 15.04
N ARG A 3 1.33 9.79 15.77
CA ARG A 3 2.75 9.58 15.44
C ARG A 3 2.96 8.99 14.05
N ARG A 4 1.99 8.21 13.56
CA ARG A 4 2.06 7.55 12.24
C ARG A 4 1.99 8.56 11.10
N LEU A 5 1.46 9.75 11.33
CA LEU A 5 1.30 10.80 10.31
C LEU A 5 2.06 12.08 10.64
N THR A 6 2.75 12.10 11.79
CA THR A 6 3.48 13.27 12.27
C THR A 6 4.97 13.01 12.11
N PRO A 7 5.67 13.60 11.12
CA PRO A 7 7.10 13.40 10.89
C PRO A 7 7.93 14.12 11.97
N ALA A 8 7.89 13.58 13.19
CA ALA A 8 8.63 14.03 14.35
C ALA A 8 9.07 12.83 15.19
N ASN A 9 10.31 12.90 15.69
CA ASN A 9 10.85 11.98 16.68
C ASN A 9 11.52 12.78 17.80
N ALA A 10 12.19 12.11 18.73
CA ALA A 10 12.84 12.77 19.88
C ALA A 10 13.97 13.74 19.51
N ARG A 11 14.43 13.78 18.25
CA ARG A 11 15.59 14.57 17.78
C ARG A 11 15.20 15.62 16.75
N VAL A 12 14.36 15.24 15.78
CA VAL A 12 13.99 16.08 14.65
C VAL A 12 12.49 16.09 14.43
N ALA A 13 11.98 17.21 13.91
CA ALA A 13 10.64 17.31 13.31
C ALA A 13 10.73 17.97 11.94
N ALA A 14 9.77 17.69 11.06
CA ALA A 14 9.67 18.38 9.79
C ALA A 14 9.50 19.90 9.98
N ALA A 15 10.11 20.70 9.10
CA ALA A 15 10.13 22.17 9.21
C ALA A 15 8.73 22.80 9.35
N HIS A 16 7.73 22.24 8.67
CA HIS A 16 6.34 22.72 8.69
C HIS A 16 5.59 22.44 10.01
N LEU A 17 6.20 21.70 10.95
CA LEU A 17 5.66 21.44 12.29
C LEU A 17 6.15 22.45 13.34
N ARG A 18 6.94 23.46 12.94
CA ARG A 18 7.38 24.52 13.85
C ARG A 18 6.18 25.23 14.48
N GLY A 19 6.18 25.31 15.82
CA GLY A 19 5.07 25.87 16.60
C GLY A 19 3.87 24.93 16.79
N LYS A 20 3.89 23.72 16.21
CA LYS A 20 2.84 22.70 16.37
C LYS A 20 3.28 21.51 17.21
N VAL A 21 4.57 21.17 17.13
CA VAL A 21 5.21 20.08 17.89
C VAL A 21 6.51 20.61 18.46
N ASP A 22 6.78 20.34 19.72
CA ASP A 22 8.07 20.67 20.33
C ASP A 22 9.14 19.66 19.89
N ALA A 23 10.27 20.15 19.37
CA ALA A 23 11.35 19.31 18.86
C ALA A 23 12.70 20.04 18.96
N PRO A 24 13.81 19.33 19.27
CA PRO A 24 15.12 19.96 19.36
C PRO A 24 15.57 20.64 18.07
N ARG A 25 15.20 20.08 16.92
CA ARG A 25 15.54 20.58 15.59
C ARG A 25 14.37 20.44 14.64
N TYR A 26 14.22 21.42 13.75
CA TYR A 26 13.29 21.38 12.63
C TYR A 26 14.06 21.35 11.31
N VAL A 27 13.72 20.41 10.44
CA VAL A 27 14.50 20.12 9.22
C VAL A 27 13.61 20.10 7.98
N HIS A 28 14.12 20.62 6.87
CA HIS A 28 13.52 20.36 5.56
C HIS A 28 13.87 18.93 5.15
N GLY A 29 12.89 18.20 4.64
CA GLY A 29 13.11 16.84 4.19
C GLY A 29 13.76 16.81 2.80
N THR A 30 14.48 15.72 2.52
CA THR A 30 15.06 15.42 1.22
C THR A 30 14.20 14.36 0.54
N GLU A 31 13.86 14.60 -0.73
CA GLU A 31 13.06 13.65 -1.50
C GLU A 31 13.91 12.44 -1.91
N LYS A 32 13.39 11.24 -1.67
CA LYS A 32 14.04 9.95 -1.98
C LYS A 32 13.00 8.99 -2.57
N MET A 33 13.47 7.86 -3.08
CA MET A 33 12.63 6.73 -3.44
C MET A 33 13.20 5.41 -2.93
N VAL A 34 12.34 4.42 -2.75
CA VAL A 34 12.73 3.06 -2.39
C VAL A 34 13.42 2.39 -3.59
N ALA A 35 14.63 1.87 -3.35
CA ALA A 35 15.53 1.27 -4.35
C ALA A 35 15.55 -0.27 -4.33
N VAL A 36 14.89 -0.90 -3.35
CA VAL A 36 14.77 -2.35 -3.21
C VAL A 36 13.36 -2.82 -3.56
N PRO A 37 13.17 -4.09 -3.99
CA PRO A 37 11.85 -4.61 -4.36
C PRO A 37 10.76 -4.39 -3.29
N LEU A 38 11.14 -4.51 -2.02
CA LEU A 38 10.26 -4.33 -0.87
C LEU A 38 11.08 -3.90 0.35
N ALA A 39 10.66 -2.83 1.01
CA ALA A 39 11.27 -2.34 2.26
C ALA A 39 10.22 -2.33 3.39
N ASP A 40 10.62 -2.79 4.58
CA ASP A 40 9.81 -2.64 5.78
C ASP A 40 9.94 -1.21 6.33
N LEU A 41 8.82 -0.58 6.64
CA LEU A 41 8.73 0.68 7.36
C LEU A 41 8.46 0.37 8.84
N LEU A 42 9.47 0.60 9.68
CA LEU A 42 9.49 0.22 11.09
C LEU A 42 9.06 1.36 12.01
N SER A 43 8.57 1.00 13.19
CA SER A 43 8.20 1.95 14.25
C SER A 43 9.39 2.71 14.85
N ALA A 44 10.57 2.10 14.78
CA ALA A 44 11.86 2.56 15.28
C ALA A 44 12.97 1.77 14.57
N PRO A 45 14.25 2.19 14.64
CA PRO A 45 15.37 1.32 14.31
C PRO A 45 15.25 -0.04 15.02
N HIS A 46 15.27 -1.14 14.27
CA HIS A 46 15.04 -2.51 14.77
C HIS A 46 13.69 -2.73 15.48
N GLY A 47 12.75 -1.80 15.32
CA GLY A 47 11.41 -1.91 15.87
C GLY A 47 10.52 -2.88 15.08
N ARG A 48 9.26 -2.95 15.46
CA ARG A 48 8.29 -3.74 14.69
C ARG A 48 8.03 -3.09 13.33
N ARG A 49 7.70 -3.92 12.35
CA ARG A 49 7.13 -3.46 11.09
C ARG A 49 5.77 -2.84 11.35
N GLU A 50 5.61 -1.61 10.88
CA GLU A 50 4.31 -0.96 10.82
C GLU A 50 3.72 -1.13 9.42
N ARG A 51 4.52 -0.94 8.35
CA ARG A 51 4.11 -1.04 6.94
C ARG A 51 5.20 -1.61 6.03
N GLN A 52 4.88 -1.77 4.75
CA GLN A 52 5.88 -1.96 3.69
C GLN A 52 5.75 -0.91 2.59
N LEU A 53 6.89 -0.58 1.99
CA LEU A 53 7.01 0.27 0.82
C LEU A 53 7.58 -0.53 -0.35
N LEU A 54 7.00 -0.34 -1.52
CA LEU A 54 7.41 -1.01 -2.76
C LEU A 54 8.51 -0.23 -3.48
N LEU A 55 9.31 -0.92 -4.30
CA LEU A 55 10.26 -0.29 -5.21
C LEU A 55 9.61 0.87 -5.98
N GLY A 56 10.30 2.01 -6.01
CA GLY A 56 9.83 3.21 -6.70
C GLY A 56 8.87 4.08 -5.90
N GLU A 57 8.33 3.60 -4.76
CA GLU A 57 7.56 4.46 -3.87
C GLU A 57 8.44 5.59 -3.32
N ARG A 58 7.84 6.78 -3.24
CA ARG A 58 8.53 8.01 -2.88
C ARG A 58 8.38 8.31 -1.41
N VAL A 59 9.44 8.86 -0.83
CA VAL A 59 9.48 9.25 0.58
C VAL A 59 10.17 10.59 0.73
N THR A 60 9.78 11.32 1.77
CA THR A 60 10.54 12.45 2.29
C THR A 60 11.38 11.99 3.48
N MET A 61 12.70 12.08 3.38
CA MET A 61 13.64 11.73 4.45
C MET A 61 14.00 12.96 5.29
N TYR A 62 13.91 12.84 6.61
CA TYR A 62 14.18 13.94 7.54
C TYR A 62 15.48 13.78 8.34
N GLU A 63 15.95 12.54 8.53
CA GLU A 63 17.19 12.26 9.24
C GLU A 63 17.76 10.94 8.73
N GLU A 64 19.08 10.91 8.54
CA GLU A 64 19.86 9.69 8.45
C GLU A 64 20.71 9.58 9.72
N ARG A 65 20.67 8.44 10.39
CA ARG A 65 21.48 8.20 11.59
C ARG A 65 21.76 6.73 11.77
N ALA A 66 23.05 6.38 11.88
CA ALA A 66 23.51 5.01 12.14
C ALA A 66 22.91 3.98 11.17
N GLY A 67 22.90 4.31 9.87
CA GLY A 67 22.34 3.45 8.81
C GLY A 67 20.81 3.49 8.68
N TRP A 68 20.10 4.19 9.56
CA TRP A 68 18.64 4.29 9.50
C TRP A 68 18.18 5.64 8.93
N ALA A 69 17.23 5.60 8.02
CA ALA A 69 16.51 6.77 7.52
C ALA A 69 15.18 6.94 8.26
N PHE A 70 14.94 8.12 8.83
CA PHE A 70 13.63 8.53 9.33
C PHE A 70 12.87 9.21 8.19
N VAL A 71 11.75 8.62 7.77
CA VAL A 71 11.05 9.00 6.53
C VAL A 71 9.55 9.16 6.73
N GLN A 72 8.93 9.87 5.80
CA GLN A 72 7.50 9.89 5.59
C GLN A 72 7.19 9.45 4.16
N ALA A 73 6.33 8.44 4.01
CA ALA A 73 5.86 7.98 2.71
C ALA A 73 4.95 9.03 2.06
N GLU A 74 5.20 9.35 0.78
CA GLU A 74 4.37 10.31 0.06
C GLU A 74 2.97 9.77 -0.24
N LYS A 75 2.81 8.45 -0.35
CA LYS A 75 1.54 7.83 -0.76
C LYS A 75 0.41 8.17 0.21
N ASP A 76 0.62 7.93 1.50
CA ASP A 76 -0.39 7.98 2.55
C ASP A 76 0.05 8.81 3.77
N GLY A 77 1.23 9.43 3.71
CA GLY A 77 1.78 10.24 4.80
C GLY A 77 2.35 9.42 5.97
N TYR A 78 2.47 8.09 5.84
CA TYR A 78 2.92 7.23 6.92
C TYR A 78 4.39 7.47 7.29
N VAL A 79 4.68 7.55 8.58
CA VAL A 79 5.99 7.89 9.14
C VAL A 79 6.63 6.65 9.76
N GLY A 80 7.92 6.46 9.52
CA GLY A 80 8.68 5.37 10.14
C GLY A 80 10.16 5.38 9.79
N TYR A 81 10.79 4.23 9.98
CA TYR A 81 12.21 4.02 9.78
C TYR A 81 12.48 2.88 8.79
N LEU A 82 13.48 3.03 7.95
CA LEU A 82 13.98 1.96 7.07
C LEU A 82 15.49 2.12 6.87
N GLN A 83 16.17 1.12 6.29
CA GLN A 83 17.61 1.20 6.09
C GLN A 83 17.96 2.24 5.03
N PHE A 84 18.93 3.10 5.31
CA PHE A 84 19.29 4.19 4.41
C PHE A 84 19.79 3.69 3.04
N ASP A 85 20.46 2.55 3.00
CA ASP A 85 20.94 1.91 1.77
C ASP A 85 19.82 1.32 0.89
N GLN A 86 18.58 1.28 1.39
CA GLN A 86 17.38 0.92 0.63
C GLN A 86 16.75 2.12 -0.08
N LEU A 87 17.33 3.33 0.09
CA LEU A 87 16.88 4.55 -0.57
C LEU A 87 17.87 4.98 -1.65
N GLU A 88 17.33 5.66 -2.65
CA GLU A 88 18.11 6.34 -3.67
C GLU A 88 17.51 7.70 -4.02
N GLU A 89 18.21 8.44 -4.87
CA GLU A 89 17.72 9.73 -5.39
C GLU A 89 16.41 9.55 -6.15
N ARG A 90 15.47 10.48 -5.93
CA ARG A 90 14.16 10.45 -6.56
C ARG A 90 14.30 10.45 -8.08
N ARG A 91 13.62 9.50 -8.72
CA ARG A 91 13.41 9.48 -10.18
C ARG A 91 11.92 9.56 -10.50
N PRO A 92 11.53 10.19 -11.63
CA PRO A 92 10.14 10.23 -12.03
C PRO A 92 9.68 8.84 -12.47
N ALA A 93 8.70 8.28 -11.77
CA ALA A 93 7.99 7.09 -12.26
C ALA A 93 7.01 7.48 -13.36
N THR A 94 6.93 6.67 -14.41
CA THR A 94 5.95 6.83 -15.49
C THR A 94 4.98 5.65 -15.55
N HIS A 95 5.38 4.50 -15.00
CA HIS A 95 4.62 3.27 -15.03
C HIS A 95 4.65 2.55 -13.68
N TRP A 96 3.75 1.59 -13.52
CA TRP A 96 3.69 0.66 -12.39
C TRP A 96 3.37 -0.77 -12.83
N ILE A 97 3.72 -1.72 -11.97
CA ILE A 97 3.35 -3.13 -12.16
C ILE A 97 1.86 -3.32 -11.89
N ILE A 98 1.12 -3.77 -12.91
CA ILE A 98 -0.30 -4.12 -12.82
C ILE A 98 -0.54 -5.63 -12.71
N ALA A 99 0.40 -6.46 -13.15
CA ALA A 99 0.34 -7.89 -12.89
C ALA A 99 0.49 -8.16 -11.40
N ARG A 100 -0.04 -9.29 -10.91
CA ARG A 100 0.15 -9.72 -9.51
C ARG A 100 1.64 -9.72 -9.14
N ALA A 101 2.46 -10.36 -9.95
CA ALA A 101 3.91 -10.37 -9.81
C ALA A 101 4.57 -10.23 -11.18
N SER A 102 5.82 -9.79 -11.19
CA SER A 102 6.65 -9.73 -12.39
C SER A 102 8.11 -9.97 -12.03
N HIS A 103 8.96 -9.99 -13.06
CA HIS A 103 10.40 -10.04 -12.92
C HIS A 103 11.03 -8.89 -13.70
N LEU A 104 12.20 -8.46 -13.23
CA LEU A 104 13.12 -7.59 -13.94
C LEU A 104 14.22 -8.46 -14.56
N TYR A 105 14.55 -8.22 -15.82
CA TYR A 105 15.57 -8.95 -16.54
C TYR A 105 16.72 -8.02 -16.94
N PRO A 106 17.98 -8.49 -16.96
CA PRO A 106 19.12 -7.70 -17.44
C PRO A 106 19.10 -7.50 -18.96
N GLU A 107 18.44 -8.39 -19.69
CA GLU A 107 18.28 -8.37 -21.15
C GLU A 107 16.79 -8.53 -21.52
N PRO A 108 16.34 -8.08 -22.70
CA PRO A 108 14.95 -8.24 -23.15
C PRO A 108 14.68 -9.68 -23.64
N ASP A 109 14.98 -10.66 -22.80
CA ASP A 109 14.77 -12.09 -23.03
C ASP A 109 14.21 -12.74 -21.76
N PHE A 110 13.01 -13.31 -21.86
CA PHE A 110 12.35 -14.01 -20.74
C PHE A 110 13.05 -15.32 -20.36
N LYS A 111 14.00 -15.78 -21.18
CA LYS A 111 14.85 -16.93 -20.89
C LYS A 111 16.12 -16.55 -20.12
N SER A 112 16.43 -15.25 -20.00
CA SER A 112 17.54 -14.78 -19.18
C SER A 112 17.22 -14.93 -17.69
N HIS A 113 18.26 -15.02 -16.85
CA HIS A 113 18.08 -15.01 -15.40
C HIS A 113 17.57 -13.64 -14.94
N GLU A 114 16.47 -13.65 -14.20
CA GLU A 114 15.92 -12.45 -13.61
C GLU A 114 16.85 -11.84 -12.55
N SER A 115 16.90 -10.52 -12.48
CA SER A 115 17.66 -9.78 -11.47
C SER A 115 16.82 -9.41 -10.25
N MET A 116 15.49 -9.41 -10.38
CA MET A 116 14.59 -8.99 -9.29
C MET A 116 13.18 -9.54 -9.46
N SER A 117 12.56 -9.94 -8.36
CA SER A 117 11.11 -10.22 -8.30
C SER A 117 10.34 -8.96 -7.87
N LEU A 118 9.21 -8.70 -8.52
CA LEU A 118 8.44 -7.46 -8.38
C LEU A 118 6.99 -7.76 -7.98
N SER A 119 6.44 -6.94 -7.07
CA SER A 119 5.03 -7.01 -6.69
C SER A 119 4.22 -6.02 -7.51
N MET A 120 2.94 -6.29 -7.67
CA MET A 120 1.97 -5.29 -8.11
C MET A 120 2.16 -3.99 -7.30
N GLY A 121 2.11 -2.86 -8.00
CA GLY A 121 2.30 -1.53 -7.42
C GLY A 121 3.73 -0.98 -7.48
N SER A 122 4.76 -1.81 -7.70
CA SER A 122 6.13 -1.32 -7.89
C SER A 122 6.20 -0.33 -9.06
N GLN A 123 6.91 0.79 -8.90
CA GLN A 123 6.92 1.90 -9.83
C GLN A 123 8.24 2.03 -10.58
N PHE A 124 8.17 2.36 -11.87
CA PHE A 124 9.32 2.43 -12.75
C PHE A 124 9.25 3.64 -13.67
N ARG A 125 10.44 4.12 -14.05
CA ARG A 125 10.62 4.99 -15.21
C ARG A 125 10.84 4.13 -16.45
N VAL A 126 9.87 4.10 -17.35
CA VAL A 126 10.07 3.55 -18.68
C VAL A 126 10.83 4.56 -19.53
N ILE A 127 11.90 4.10 -20.18
CA ILE A 127 12.77 4.91 -21.06
C ILE A 127 12.73 4.47 -22.52
N GLY A 128 12.13 3.30 -22.79
CA GLY A 128 12.00 2.76 -24.13
C GLY A 128 11.19 1.48 -24.14
N GLU A 129 11.08 0.89 -25.32
CA GLU A 129 10.45 -0.40 -25.51
C GLU A 129 11.21 -1.23 -26.53
N THR A 130 11.31 -2.53 -26.29
CA THR A 130 11.92 -3.47 -27.23
C THR A 130 11.30 -4.84 -27.08
N ARG A 131 11.01 -5.52 -28.20
CA ARG A 131 10.64 -6.95 -28.26
C ARG A 131 9.76 -7.48 -27.11
N GLY A 132 8.56 -6.93 -26.90
CA GLY A 132 7.66 -7.43 -25.85
C GLY A 132 8.06 -7.07 -24.41
N PHE A 133 9.09 -6.25 -24.22
CA PHE A 133 9.51 -5.67 -22.94
C PHE A 133 9.43 -4.13 -22.96
N TRP A 134 9.20 -3.58 -21.77
CA TRP A 134 9.54 -2.21 -21.45
C TRP A 134 11.00 -2.13 -21.01
N GLU A 135 11.69 -1.09 -21.43
CA GLU A 135 13.05 -0.78 -20.98
C GLU A 135 12.99 0.25 -19.86
N THR A 136 13.75 0.00 -18.80
CA THR A 136 13.88 0.86 -17.62
C THR A 136 15.38 1.02 -17.29
N PRO A 137 15.78 2.03 -16.49
CA PRO A 137 17.16 2.15 -16.03
C PRO A 137 17.68 0.94 -15.23
N LEU A 138 16.79 0.09 -14.70
CA LEU A 138 17.14 -1.08 -13.92
C LEU A 138 17.18 -2.38 -14.75
N GLY A 139 16.67 -2.35 -15.99
CA GLY A 139 16.52 -3.52 -16.85
C GLY A 139 15.18 -3.57 -17.56
N TYR A 140 14.78 -4.76 -17.98
CA TYR A 140 13.64 -5.01 -18.86
C TYR A 140 12.51 -5.71 -18.12
N ILE A 141 11.27 -5.31 -18.38
CA ILE A 141 10.08 -5.92 -17.75
C ILE A 141 9.05 -6.27 -18.84
N PRO A 142 8.41 -7.46 -18.81
CA PRO A 142 7.43 -7.84 -19.82
C PRO A 142 6.32 -6.79 -20.01
N LYS A 143 6.02 -6.43 -21.26
CA LYS A 143 5.04 -5.40 -21.61
C LYS A 143 3.66 -5.60 -20.95
N PRO A 144 3.09 -6.82 -20.90
CA PRO A 144 1.78 -7.03 -20.29
C PRO A 144 1.72 -6.73 -18.78
N HIS A 145 2.87 -6.60 -18.10
CA HIS A 145 2.93 -6.46 -16.65
C HIS A 145 3.02 -5.01 -16.18
N LEU A 146 3.36 -4.05 -17.04
CA LEU A 146 3.38 -2.62 -16.72
C LEU A 146 2.24 -1.87 -17.40
N ALA A 147 1.81 -0.80 -16.74
CA ALA A 147 0.94 0.21 -17.32
C ALA A 147 1.41 1.62 -16.96
N PRO A 148 1.06 2.65 -17.75
CA PRO A 148 1.18 4.04 -17.32
C PRO A 148 0.49 4.28 -15.97
N LEU A 149 1.02 5.21 -15.15
CA LEU A 149 0.47 5.51 -13.81
C LEU A 149 -0.98 6.04 -13.84
N ASP A 150 -1.40 6.65 -14.94
CA ASP A 150 -2.76 7.16 -15.15
C ASP A 150 -3.75 6.08 -15.67
N LYS A 151 -3.25 4.88 -16.02
CA LYS A 151 -4.08 3.75 -16.40
C LYS A 151 -4.60 3.03 -15.14
N LEU A 152 -5.71 3.55 -14.62
CA LEU A 152 -6.36 3.09 -13.41
C LEU A 152 -7.42 2.02 -13.69
N ALA A 153 -7.55 1.06 -12.78
CA ALA A 153 -8.67 0.12 -12.75
C ALA A 153 -9.96 0.83 -12.33
N ARG A 154 -11.11 0.24 -12.65
CA ARG A 154 -12.44 0.83 -12.36
C ARG A 154 -13.15 0.17 -11.18
N ASP A 155 -12.73 -1.03 -10.82
CA ASP A 155 -13.31 -1.81 -9.75
C ASP A 155 -12.22 -2.16 -8.73
N PRO A 156 -12.28 -1.62 -7.49
CA PRO A 156 -11.31 -1.96 -6.46
C PRO A 156 -11.30 -3.45 -6.12
N ILE A 157 -12.41 -4.16 -6.33
CA ILE A 157 -12.45 -5.61 -6.10
C ILE A 157 -11.63 -6.34 -7.17
N GLU A 158 -11.66 -5.93 -8.44
CA GLU A 158 -10.82 -6.54 -9.50
C GLU A 158 -9.32 -6.42 -9.15
N VAL A 159 -8.94 -5.29 -8.56
CA VAL A 159 -7.57 -5.05 -8.09
C VAL A 159 -7.25 -5.95 -6.89
N ALA A 160 -8.15 -6.02 -5.90
CA ALA A 160 -7.99 -6.87 -4.72
C ALA A 160 -7.94 -8.37 -5.07
N GLU A 161 -8.71 -8.81 -6.08
CA GLU A 161 -8.75 -10.20 -6.55
C GLU A 161 -7.39 -10.68 -7.07
N ARG A 162 -6.53 -9.77 -7.55
CA ARG A 162 -5.15 -10.11 -7.95
C ARG A 162 -4.32 -10.63 -6.77
N TYR A 163 -4.71 -10.31 -5.54
CA TYR A 163 -4.08 -10.79 -4.32
C TYR A 163 -4.72 -12.08 -3.76
N LEU A 164 -5.74 -12.68 -4.40
CA LEU A 164 -6.39 -13.88 -3.87
C LEU A 164 -5.36 -14.99 -3.55
N GLY A 165 -5.39 -15.50 -2.32
CA GLY A 165 -4.43 -16.48 -1.81
C GLY A 165 -3.06 -15.94 -1.40
N VAL A 166 -2.78 -14.62 -1.52
CA VAL A 166 -1.58 -14.02 -0.91
C VAL A 166 -1.64 -14.23 0.61
N PRO A 167 -0.56 -14.70 1.26
CA PRO A 167 -0.54 -14.91 2.70
C PRO A 167 -0.84 -13.65 3.51
N TYR A 168 -1.55 -13.80 4.62
CA TYR A 168 -1.74 -12.72 5.56
C TYR A 168 -0.40 -12.37 6.22
N LEU A 169 -0.03 -11.08 6.21
CA LEU A 169 1.20 -10.59 6.81
C LEU A 169 0.96 -9.24 7.47
N TRP A 170 1.06 -9.17 8.80
CA TRP A 170 0.84 -7.94 9.56
C TRP A 170 1.78 -6.81 9.12
N GLY A 171 1.24 -5.67 8.67
CA GLY A 171 1.99 -4.55 8.11
C GLY A 171 2.45 -4.78 6.67
N GLY A 172 1.93 -5.80 5.98
CA GLY A 172 2.30 -6.17 4.62
C GLY A 172 1.56 -5.36 3.55
N ASN A 173 2.26 -5.03 2.45
CA ASN A 173 1.75 -4.26 1.32
C ASN A 173 2.06 -4.92 -0.05
N SER A 174 2.32 -6.22 -0.11
CA SER A 174 2.86 -6.86 -1.31
C SER A 174 2.31 -8.26 -1.58
N ILE A 175 2.67 -8.83 -2.72
CA ILE A 175 2.27 -10.21 -3.06
C ILE A 175 3.00 -11.30 -2.27
N TRP A 176 4.05 -10.95 -1.53
CA TRP A 176 4.72 -11.85 -0.58
C TRP A 176 4.03 -11.84 0.79
N GLY A 177 3.11 -10.89 1.02
CA GLY A 177 2.26 -10.85 2.18
C GLY A 177 1.55 -9.51 2.31
N ILE A 178 0.28 -9.56 2.70
CA ILE A 178 -0.58 -8.38 2.80
C ILE A 178 -1.52 -8.49 4.00
N ASP A 179 -1.75 -7.38 4.70
CA ASP A 179 -2.78 -7.32 5.75
C ASP A 179 -4.12 -6.77 5.23
N CYS A 180 -5.13 -6.74 6.10
CA CYS A 180 -6.49 -6.32 5.76
C CYS A 180 -6.52 -4.90 5.18
N SER A 181 -5.83 -3.97 5.83
CA SER A 181 -5.76 -2.56 5.44
C SER A 181 -4.87 -2.34 4.21
N GLY A 182 -3.80 -3.11 4.06
CA GLY A 182 -2.94 -3.14 2.89
C GLY A 182 -3.68 -3.58 1.63
N LEU A 183 -4.58 -4.57 1.74
CA LEU A 183 -5.43 -5.00 0.62
C LEU A 183 -6.37 -3.88 0.15
N VAL A 184 -7.06 -3.23 1.09
CA VAL A 184 -7.92 -2.07 0.80
C VAL A 184 -7.11 -0.94 0.18
N GLN A 185 -5.92 -0.68 0.72
CA GLN A 185 -5.02 0.35 0.21
C GLN A 185 -4.57 0.05 -1.23
N ALA A 186 -4.16 -1.18 -1.53
CA ALA A 186 -3.77 -1.60 -2.87
C ALA A 186 -4.93 -1.48 -3.86
N ALA A 187 -6.13 -1.90 -3.45
CA ALA A 187 -7.36 -1.77 -4.22
C ALA A 187 -7.70 -0.32 -4.56
N CYS A 188 -7.62 0.57 -3.56
CA CYS A 188 -7.90 1.99 -3.72
C CYS A 188 -6.89 2.68 -4.65
N TYR A 189 -5.58 2.47 -4.43
CA TYR A 189 -4.56 3.04 -5.32
C TYR A 189 -4.68 2.52 -6.74
N GLY A 190 -5.00 1.24 -6.92
CA GLY A 190 -5.36 0.63 -8.21
C GLY A 190 -6.40 1.42 -9.00
N CYS A 191 -7.30 2.11 -8.30
CA CYS A 191 -8.39 2.92 -8.83
C CYS A 191 -8.17 4.44 -8.68
N GLY A 192 -6.98 4.89 -8.29
CA GLY A 192 -6.68 6.31 -8.08
C GLY A 192 -7.39 6.94 -6.89
N ILE A 193 -7.80 6.14 -5.90
CA ILE A 193 -8.43 6.59 -4.66
C ILE A 193 -7.35 6.70 -3.58
N PRO A 194 -7.05 7.90 -3.05
CA PRO A 194 -6.15 8.03 -1.91
C PRO A 194 -6.68 7.24 -0.72
N CYS A 195 -5.80 6.46 -0.08
CA CYS A 195 -6.19 5.54 0.97
C CYS A 195 -5.17 5.54 2.12
N PRO A 196 -5.61 5.87 3.36
CA PRO A 196 -4.76 5.76 4.53
C PRO A 196 -4.20 4.35 4.71
N GLY A 197 -3.06 4.25 5.40
CA GLY A 197 -2.46 2.97 5.72
C GLY A 197 -3.40 2.08 6.51
N ASP A 198 -3.74 2.46 7.73
CA ASP A 198 -4.31 1.54 8.72
C ASP A 198 -5.84 1.53 8.72
N SER A 199 -6.42 0.41 9.15
CA SER A 199 -7.88 0.21 9.15
C SER A 199 -8.63 1.23 10.02
N ASP A 200 -8.06 1.70 11.14
CA ASP A 200 -8.66 2.73 11.98
C ASP A 200 -8.68 4.11 11.28
N MET A 201 -7.63 4.45 10.53
CA MET A 201 -7.60 5.67 9.72
C MET A 201 -8.54 5.58 8.52
N GLN A 202 -8.63 4.41 7.89
CA GLN A 202 -9.58 4.15 6.81
C GLN A 202 -11.02 4.26 7.33
N GLU A 203 -11.32 3.71 8.51
CA GLU A 203 -12.60 3.83 9.21
C GLU A 203 -12.94 5.28 9.57
N ALA A 204 -11.94 6.10 9.87
CA ALA A 204 -12.14 7.51 10.19
C ALA A 204 -12.39 8.39 8.96
N GLY A 205 -11.75 8.10 7.82
CA GLY A 205 -11.66 9.06 6.70
C GLY A 205 -11.96 8.55 5.29
N LEU A 206 -11.91 7.25 5.00
CA LEU A 206 -12.00 6.74 3.62
C LEU A 206 -13.44 6.69 3.08
N GLY A 207 -13.74 7.39 1.98
CA GLY A 207 -15.09 7.39 1.38
C GLY A 207 -16.17 7.99 2.30
N ARG A 208 -17.46 7.73 2.00
CA ARG A 208 -18.57 8.19 2.86
C ARG A 208 -19.03 7.11 3.83
N ALA A 209 -19.37 7.52 5.05
CA ALA A 209 -20.06 6.66 6.00
C ALA A 209 -21.45 6.25 5.47
N LEU A 210 -21.85 5.02 5.78
CA LEU A 210 -23.17 4.47 5.53
C LEU A 210 -23.87 4.19 6.85
N THR A 211 -25.20 4.24 6.84
CA THR A 211 -26.03 3.80 7.96
C THR A 211 -26.09 2.27 8.05
N ASP A 212 -26.47 1.74 9.21
CA ASP A 212 -26.52 0.30 9.47
C ASP A 212 -27.61 -0.44 8.67
N ASP A 213 -28.60 0.26 8.16
CA ASP A 213 -29.65 -0.25 7.27
C ASP A 213 -29.30 -0.10 5.78
N ALA A 214 -28.18 0.58 5.45
CA ALA A 214 -27.80 0.80 4.07
C ALA A 214 -27.53 -0.52 3.35
N LYS A 215 -28.18 -0.71 2.19
CA LYS A 215 -27.88 -1.83 1.31
C LYS A 215 -26.44 -1.75 0.82
N LEU A 216 -25.63 -2.73 1.23
CA LEU A 216 -24.24 -2.90 0.83
C LEU A 216 -24.15 -3.22 -0.67
N ARG A 217 -23.08 -2.73 -1.29
CA ARG A 217 -22.77 -2.87 -2.71
C ARG A 217 -21.34 -3.34 -2.87
N ARG A 218 -21.04 -3.94 -4.02
CA ARG A 218 -19.66 -4.28 -4.41
C ARG A 218 -18.79 -3.02 -4.32
N GLY A 219 -17.64 -3.14 -3.64
CA GLY A 219 -16.71 -2.04 -3.36
C GLY A 219 -16.99 -1.24 -2.08
N ASP A 220 -18.07 -1.55 -1.34
CA ASP A 220 -18.22 -1.02 0.02
C ASP A 220 -17.22 -1.69 0.97
N LEU A 221 -16.99 -1.06 2.12
CA LEU A 221 -16.09 -1.51 3.17
C LEU A 221 -16.88 -1.82 4.43
N LEU A 222 -16.51 -2.92 5.09
CA LEU A 222 -16.95 -3.28 6.43
C LEU A 222 -15.75 -3.18 7.38
N PHE A 223 -15.94 -2.50 8.50
CA PHE A 223 -14.92 -2.34 9.53
C PHE A 223 -15.31 -3.04 10.81
N TRP A 224 -14.29 -3.54 11.50
CA TRP A 224 -14.33 -4.01 12.88
C TRP A 224 -13.13 -3.42 13.60
N LYS A 225 -13.08 -3.60 14.93
CA LYS A 225 -11.91 -3.18 15.71
C LYS A 225 -10.64 -3.87 15.20
N GLY A 226 -9.79 -3.10 14.50
CA GLY A 226 -8.52 -3.58 13.95
C GLY A 226 -8.64 -4.42 12.68
N HIS A 227 -9.78 -4.45 12.00
CA HIS A 227 -9.97 -5.24 10.78
C HIS A 227 -10.86 -4.53 9.75
N VAL A 228 -10.64 -4.82 8.48
CA VAL A 228 -11.43 -4.27 7.36
C VAL A 228 -11.60 -5.32 6.27
N ALA A 229 -12.76 -5.32 5.62
CA ALA A 229 -13.06 -6.15 4.47
C ALA A 229 -13.73 -5.37 3.34
N LEU A 230 -13.51 -5.79 2.10
CA LEU A 230 -14.20 -5.30 0.93
C LEU A 230 -15.46 -6.14 0.67
N VAL A 231 -16.60 -5.50 0.47
CA VAL A 231 -17.81 -6.18 -0.02
C VAL A 231 -17.61 -6.51 -1.50
N ALA A 232 -17.60 -7.80 -1.83
CA ALA A 232 -17.40 -8.27 -3.21
C ALA A 232 -18.71 -8.39 -4.01
N GLY A 233 -19.86 -8.27 -3.33
CA GLY A 233 -21.19 -8.49 -3.89
C GLY A 233 -21.66 -9.93 -3.73
N ARG A 234 -22.93 -10.19 -4.07
CA ARG A 234 -23.57 -11.52 -3.96
C ARG A 234 -23.45 -12.16 -2.57
N GLY A 235 -23.47 -11.35 -1.51
CA GLY A 235 -23.33 -11.84 -0.13
C GLY A 235 -21.92 -12.26 0.26
N GLN A 236 -20.89 -11.85 -0.49
CA GLN A 236 -19.49 -12.19 -0.19
C GLN A 236 -18.66 -10.97 0.20
N ILE A 237 -17.65 -11.21 1.04
CA ILE A 237 -16.56 -10.28 1.32
C ILE A 237 -15.24 -10.83 0.80
N LEU A 238 -14.31 -9.93 0.48
CA LEU A 238 -12.91 -10.22 0.16
C LEU A 238 -12.03 -9.48 1.16
N HIS A 239 -11.13 -10.21 1.82
CA HIS A 239 -10.21 -9.64 2.80
C HIS A 239 -8.97 -10.50 3.01
N ALA A 240 -7.86 -9.87 3.37
CA ALA A 240 -6.73 -10.55 3.98
C ALA A 240 -7.04 -10.77 5.46
N ASN A 241 -7.06 -12.01 5.94
CA ASN A 241 -7.47 -12.28 7.30
C ASN A 241 -6.64 -13.37 7.99
N ALA A 242 -6.57 -13.29 9.32
CA ALA A 242 -5.82 -14.23 10.17
C ALA A 242 -6.56 -15.56 10.42
N TYR A 243 -7.80 -15.72 9.93
CA TYR A 243 -8.54 -16.99 10.03
C TYR A 243 -8.09 -17.96 8.94
N ASN A 244 -8.08 -17.52 7.68
CA ASN A 244 -7.55 -18.27 6.53
C ASN A 244 -6.04 -18.10 6.35
N MET A 245 -5.41 -17.16 7.07
CA MET A 245 -4.01 -16.75 6.89
C MET A 245 -3.68 -16.35 5.45
N ALA A 246 -4.67 -15.80 4.73
CA ALA A 246 -4.55 -15.40 3.34
C ALA A 246 -5.62 -14.36 2.96
N VAL A 247 -5.48 -13.78 1.77
CA VAL A 247 -6.57 -13.10 1.07
C VAL A 247 -7.57 -14.15 0.59
N ALA A 248 -8.81 -14.07 1.08
CA ALA A 248 -9.84 -15.05 0.77
C ALA A 248 -11.22 -14.41 0.61
N TYR A 249 -12.05 -15.09 -0.17
CA TYR A 249 -13.48 -14.88 -0.18
C TYR A 249 -14.12 -15.57 1.02
N GLU A 250 -15.04 -14.89 1.69
CA GLU A 250 -15.92 -15.49 2.70
C GLU A 250 -17.37 -15.05 2.45
N ASP A 251 -18.30 -15.91 2.88
CA ASP A 251 -19.69 -15.49 3.05
C ASP A 251 -19.75 -14.33 4.06
N GLN A 252 -20.45 -13.25 3.70
CA GLN A 252 -20.46 -12.01 4.45
C GLN A 252 -21.08 -12.21 5.84
N ASP A 253 -22.23 -12.88 5.91
CA ASP A 253 -22.98 -12.98 7.16
C ASP A 253 -22.29 -13.97 8.11
N ALA A 254 -21.81 -15.10 7.58
CA ALA A 254 -20.99 -16.03 8.35
C ALA A 254 -19.70 -15.40 8.87
N ALA A 255 -19.03 -14.55 8.08
CA ALA A 255 -17.83 -13.84 8.53
C ALA A 255 -18.15 -12.80 9.62
N ILE A 256 -19.24 -12.05 9.49
CA ILE A 256 -19.70 -11.10 10.52
C ILE A 256 -19.93 -11.83 11.86
N GLU A 257 -20.67 -12.94 11.83
CA GLU A 257 -20.96 -13.76 13.02
C GLU A 257 -19.67 -14.32 13.63
N ARG A 258 -18.79 -14.91 12.81
CA ARG A 258 -17.52 -15.48 13.27
C ARG A 258 -16.61 -14.44 13.92
N ILE A 259 -16.44 -13.27 13.29
CA ILE A 259 -15.57 -12.21 13.81
C ILE A 259 -16.12 -11.69 15.15
N ALA A 260 -17.44 -11.52 15.26
CA ALA A 260 -18.07 -11.12 16.51
C ALA A 260 -17.82 -12.14 17.64
N ALA A 261 -17.89 -13.43 17.34
CA ALA A 261 -17.64 -14.51 18.30
C ALA A 261 -16.17 -14.63 18.75
N GLN A 262 -15.20 -14.20 17.93
CA GLN A 262 -13.76 -14.37 18.16
C GLN A 262 -13.06 -13.13 18.76
N ASN A 263 -13.79 -12.30 19.51
CA ASN A 263 -13.32 -11.03 20.09
C ASN A 263 -13.04 -9.89 19.08
N GLY A 264 -13.40 -10.04 17.81
CA GLY A 264 -13.34 -8.95 16.82
C GLY A 264 -14.45 -7.90 17.02
N GLY A 265 -15.50 -8.27 17.74
CA GLY A 265 -16.64 -7.40 18.05
C GLY A 265 -17.62 -7.25 16.88
N PRO A 266 -18.66 -6.41 17.03
CA PRO A 266 -19.59 -6.12 15.95
C PRO A 266 -18.91 -5.30 14.84
N VAL A 267 -19.56 -5.22 13.68
CA VAL A 267 -19.19 -4.24 12.65
C VAL A 267 -19.26 -2.84 13.26
N THR A 268 -18.18 -2.09 13.18
CA THR A 268 -18.04 -0.75 13.78
C THR A 268 -18.39 0.36 12.80
N ALA A 269 -18.15 0.15 11.51
CA ALA A 269 -18.52 1.09 10.47
C ALA A 269 -18.74 0.41 9.11
N ARG A 270 -19.52 1.10 8.27
CA ARG A 270 -19.72 0.77 6.86
C ARG A 270 -19.37 1.98 6.04
N ARG A 271 -18.56 1.82 4.99
CA ARG A 271 -18.15 2.94 4.13
C ARG A 271 -18.30 2.61 2.66
N ARG A 272 -18.66 3.62 1.88
CA ARG A 272 -18.73 3.52 0.41
C ARG A 272 -17.63 4.34 -0.22
N LEU A 273 -16.78 3.66 -0.98
CA LEU A 273 -15.73 4.29 -1.78
C LEU A 273 -16.34 5.26 -2.81
N PRO A 274 -15.63 6.33 -3.19
CA PRO A 274 -16.07 7.23 -4.25
C PRO A 274 -16.18 6.47 -5.58
N LEU A 275 -17.06 6.95 -6.46
CA LEU A 275 -17.12 6.44 -7.83
C LEU A 275 -15.81 6.74 -8.55
N VAL A 276 -15.21 5.73 -9.17
CA VAL A 276 -14.06 5.92 -10.06
C VAL A 276 -14.57 6.65 -11.30
N ARG A 277 -14.25 7.95 -11.42
CA ARG A 277 -14.69 8.79 -12.55
C ARG A 277 -13.93 8.37 -13.82
N LYS A 278 -14.58 8.48 -14.99
CA LYS A 278 -13.89 8.44 -16.28
C LYS A 278 -12.97 9.66 -16.37
N PRO A 279 -11.75 9.55 -16.93
CA PRO A 279 -11.08 10.71 -17.51
C PRO A 279 -12.00 11.30 -18.59
N GLU A 280 -12.10 12.62 -18.64
CA GLU A 280 -12.72 13.35 -19.77
C GLU A 280 -11.93 13.12 -21.07
#